data_AF-A0A1M6QMU9-F1
#
_entry.id   AF-A0A1M6QMU9-F1
#
_cell.length_a   1.000
_cell.length_b   1.000
_cell.length_c   1.000
_cell.angle_alpha   90.00
_cell.angle_beta   90.00
_cell.angle_gamma   90.00
#
_symmetry.space_group_name_H-M   'P 1'
#
loop_
_entity.id
_entity.type
_entity.pdbx_description
1 polymer ?
#
loop_
_entity_poly.entity_id
_entity_poly.type
_entity_poly.pdbx_seq_one_letter_code
_entity_poly.pdbx_strand_id
1 'polypeptide(L)'
;MTQELMQRLGIQSPETAEKVEQFLLALEERNRLLTEKSAALEREKTLAEEALQNAKKIAAMEKAILEAGGKNAKAILALIDADEVTMNEKGELEGLDLEAVKAEAPYLFNEKEEKTKGTGFQAAYNKKKTTKENEIAQTFRKALRR
;
A
#
# COMPACT_ATOMS: atom_id res chain seq x y z
N MET A 1 -14.90 45.76 -32.99
CA MET A 1 -16.37 45.58 -32.88
C MET A 1 -17.04 46.34 -34.02
N THR A 2 -18.10 45.83 -34.68
CA THR A 2 -18.79 46.60 -35.74
C THR A 2 -19.84 47.55 -35.18
N GLN A 3 -20.16 48.67 -35.87
CA GLN A 3 -21.16 49.64 -35.41
C GLN A 3 -22.56 49.03 -35.26
N GLU A 4 -22.95 48.12 -36.16
CA GLU A 4 -24.22 47.40 -36.05
C GLU A 4 -24.30 46.53 -34.79
N LEU A 5 -23.20 45.88 -34.40
CA LEU A 5 -23.10 45.10 -33.17
C LEU A 5 -23.16 46.00 -31.92
N MET A 6 -22.50 47.17 -31.96
CA MET A 6 -22.57 48.15 -30.87
C MET A 6 -23.99 48.68 -30.66
N GLN A 7 -24.70 49.05 -31.73
CA GLN A 7 -26.09 49.51 -31.64
C GLN A 7 -27.03 48.42 -31.11
N ARG A 8 -26.86 47.18 -31.58
CA ARG A 8 -27.66 46.03 -31.16
C ARG A 8 -27.43 45.63 -29.70
N LEU A 9 -26.22 45.86 -29.18
CA LEU A 9 -25.85 45.64 -27.78
C LEU A 9 -26.06 46.88 -26.90
N GLY A 10 -26.57 47.99 -27.46
CA GLY A 10 -26.82 49.24 -26.71
C GLY A 10 -25.55 49.97 -26.24
N ILE A 11 -24.41 49.68 -26.86
CA ILE A 11 -23.11 50.27 -26.51
C ILE A 11 -22.96 51.61 -27.24
N GLN A 12 -22.89 52.70 -26.47
CA GLN A 12 -22.85 54.07 -27.00
C GLN A 12 -21.44 54.66 -27.13
N SER A 13 -20.43 54.05 -26.49
CA SER A 13 -19.06 54.55 -26.47
C SER A 13 -18.07 53.51 -27.02
N PRO A 14 -17.06 53.94 -27.80
CA PRO A 14 -16.01 53.05 -28.28
C PRO A 14 -15.18 52.45 -27.14
N GLU A 15 -15.03 53.15 -26.01
CA GLU A 15 -14.26 52.66 -24.86
C GLU A 15 -14.97 51.49 -24.14
N THR A 16 -16.31 51.49 -24.10
CA THR A 16 -17.08 50.35 -23.59
C THR A 16 -17.09 49.18 -24.56
N ALA A 17 -17.02 49.43 -25.86
CA ALA A 17 -16.84 48.37 -26.87
C ALA A 17 -15.51 47.64 -26.69
N GLU A 18 -14.40 48.37 -26.51
CA GLU A 18 -13.08 47.77 -26.26
C GLU A 18 -13.04 46.91 -24.99
N LYS A 19 -13.65 47.38 -23.89
CA LYS A 19 -13.75 46.61 -22.64
C LYS A 19 -14.57 45.32 -22.81
N VAL A 20 -15.63 45.35 -23.61
CA VAL A 20 -16.43 44.16 -23.94
C VAL A 20 -15.62 43.17 -24.78
N GLU A 21 -14.84 43.63 -25.75
CA GLU A 21 -13.98 42.76 -26.55
C GLU A 21 -12.87 42.12 -25.71
N GLN A 22 -12.22 42.90 -24.85
CA GLN A 22 -11.24 42.37 -23.89
C GLN A 22 -11.86 41.31 -22.97
N PHE A 23 -13.09 41.53 -22.51
CA PHE A 23 -13.78 40.56 -21.66
C PHE A 23 -14.17 39.29 -22.43
N LEU A 24 -14.61 39.40 -23.68
CA LEU A 24 -14.92 38.25 -24.53
C LEU A 24 -13.67 37.41 -24.81
N LEU A 25 -12.55 38.05 -25.13
CA LEU A 25 -11.26 37.38 -25.29
C LEU A 25 -10.83 36.66 -24.00
N ALA A 26 -10.93 37.33 -22.85
CA ALA A 26 -10.61 36.73 -21.56
C ALA A 26 -11.54 35.54 -21.22
N LEU A 27 -12.81 35.61 -21.60
CA LEU A 27 -13.77 34.52 -21.44
C LEU A 27 -13.43 33.32 -22.33
N GLU A 28 -13.05 33.55 -23.58
CA GLU A 28 -12.63 32.51 -24.50
C GLU A 28 -11.35 31.81 -24.02
N GLU A 29 -10.34 32.58 -23.58
CA GLU A 29 -9.12 32.04 -22.99
C GLU A 29 -9.41 31.22 -21.74
N ARG A 30 -10.28 31.73 -20.85
CA ARG A 30 -10.67 31.00 -19.63
C ARG A 30 -11.38 29.69 -19.97
N ASN A 31 -12.28 29.70 -20.95
CA ASN A 31 -12.99 28.49 -21.38
C ASN A 31 -12.04 27.47 -22.01
N ARG A 32 -11.10 27.93 -22.84
CA ARG A 32 -10.05 27.08 -23.39
C ARG A 32 -9.19 26.46 -22.29
N LEU A 33 -8.76 27.25 -21.32
CA LEU A 33 -7.99 26.77 -20.18
C LEU A 33 -8.77 25.76 -19.33
N LEU A 34 -10.08 25.98 -19.15
CA LEU A 34 -10.94 25.03 -18.45
C LEU A 34 -11.03 23.70 -19.19
N THR A 35 -11.19 23.70 -20.52
CA THR A 35 -11.21 22.48 -21.34
C THR A 35 -9.87 21.75 -21.32
N GLU A 36 -8.76 22.47 -21.43
CA GLU A 36 -7.42 21.89 -21.37
C GLU A 36 -7.15 21.28 -19.98
N LYS A 37 -7.53 21.98 -18.91
CA LYS A 37 -7.38 21.51 -17.53
C LYS A 37 -8.27 20.31 -17.23
N SER A 38 -9.51 20.27 -17.71
CA SER A 38 -10.37 19.11 -17.52
C SER A 38 -9.81 17.88 -18.23
N ALA A 39 -9.33 18.05 -19.48
CA ALA A 39 -8.70 16.96 -20.22
C ALA A 39 -7.40 16.47 -19.58
N ALA A 40 -6.59 17.37 -19.00
CA ALA A 40 -5.40 16.99 -18.25
C ALA A 40 -5.76 16.21 -16.97
N LEU A 41 -6.76 16.67 -16.23
CA LEU A 41 -7.24 16.03 -15.00
C LEU A 41 -7.82 14.64 -15.28
N GLU A 42 -8.55 14.45 -16.38
CA GLU A 42 -9.06 13.13 -16.77
C GLU A 42 -7.92 12.16 -17.08
N ARG A 43 -6.90 12.59 -17.83
CA ARG A 43 -5.71 11.76 -18.09
C ARG A 43 -4.95 11.40 -16.81
N GLU A 44 -4.81 12.36 -15.90
CA GLU A 44 -4.16 12.12 -14.62
C GLU A 44 -4.96 11.13 -13.76
N LYS A 45 -6.29 11.26 -13.74
CA LYS A 45 -7.18 10.33 -13.05
C LYS A 45 -7.07 8.92 -13.61
N THR A 46 -7.12 8.74 -14.94
CA THR A 46 -7.03 7.40 -15.53
C THR A 46 -5.69 6.75 -15.22
N LEU A 47 -4.59 7.50 -15.34
CA LEU A 47 -3.25 7.00 -15.00
C LEU A 47 -3.12 6.66 -13.51
N ALA A 48 -3.67 7.50 -12.64
CA ALA A 48 -3.66 7.26 -11.19
C ALA A 48 -4.52 6.04 -10.81
N GLU A 49 -5.68 5.86 -11.45
CA GLU A 49 -6.56 4.72 -11.23
C GLU A 49 -5.90 3.41 -11.69
N GLU A 50 -5.28 3.39 -12.87
CA GLU A 50 -4.52 2.25 -13.37
C GLU A 50 -3.34 1.91 -12.44
N ALA A 51 -2.57 2.92 -12.02
CA ALA A 51 -1.47 2.72 -11.08
C ALA A 51 -1.95 2.17 -9.73
N LEU A 52 -3.09 2.65 -9.23
CA LEU A 52 -3.69 2.19 -7.97
C LEU A 52 -4.19 0.75 -8.10
N GLN A 53 -4.84 0.40 -9.21
CA GLN A 53 -5.26 -0.98 -9.48
C GLN A 53 -4.07 -1.93 -9.57
N ASN A 54 -3.00 -1.55 -10.28
CA ASN A 54 -1.78 -2.34 -10.38
C ASN A 54 -1.09 -2.49 -9.02
N ALA A 55 -0.99 -1.42 -8.23
CA ALA A 55 -0.43 -1.48 -6.88
C ALA A 55 -1.23 -2.41 -5.97
N LYS A 56 -2.57 -2.39 -6.06
CA LYS A 56 -3.44 -3.31 -5.31
C LYS A 56 -3.22 -4.77 -5.71
N LYS A 57 -3.14 -5.06 -7.01
CA LYS A 57 -2.84 -6.41 -7.52
C LYS A 57 -1.49 -6.89 -7.00
N ILE A 58 -0.45 -6.07 -7.11
CA ILE A 58 0.90 -6.40 -6.62
C ILE A 58 0.87 -6.67 -5.11
N ALA A 59 0.24 -5.80 -4.32
CA ALA A 59 0.16 -5.98 -2.87
C ALA A 59 -0.59 -7.27 -2.48
N ALA A 60 -1.66 -7.62 -3.20
CA ALA A 60 -2.35 -8.88 -3.00
C ALA A 60 -1.45 -10.09 -3.32
N MET A 61 -0.67 -10.00 -4.40
CA MET A 61 0.24 -11.08 -4.80
C MET A 61 1.38 -11.25 -3.79
N GLU A 62 1.99 -10.14 -3.36
CA GLU A 62 3.02 -10.16 -2.31
C GLU A 62 2.48 -10.79 -1.03
N LYS A 63 1.26 -10.46 -0.63
CA LYS A 63 0.59 -11.05 0.53
C LYS A 63 0.41 -12.56 0.37
N ALA A 64 -0.12 -13.02 -0.77
CA ALA A 64 -0.31 -14.45 -1.05
C ALA A 64 1.03 -15.21 -1.03
N ILE A 65 2.10 -14.63 -1.59
CA ILE A 65 3.44 -15.22 -1.59
C ILE A 65 3.99 -15.35 -0.17
N LEU A 66 3.82 -14.32 0.66
CA LEU A 66 4.26 -14.35 2.06
C LEU A 66 3.49 -15.40 2.87
N GLU A 67 2.16 -15.50 2.67
CA GLU A 67 1.33 -16.54 3.29
C GLU A 67 1.73 -17.96 2.84
N ALA A 68 2.17 -18.12 1.59
CA ALA A 68 2.71 -19.36 1.06
C ALA A 68 4.13 -19.70 1.55
N GLY A 69 4.73 -18.84 2.37
CA GLY A 69 6.06 -19.03 2.96
C GLY A 69 7.22 -18.53 2.09
N GLY A 70 6.96 -17.64 1.12
CA GLY A 70 8.00 -17.02 0.29
C GLY A 70 8.96 -16.15 1.12
N LYS A 71 10.26 -16.34 0.93
CA LYS A 71 11.34 -15.54 1.55
C LYS A 71 11.48 -14.16 0.91
N ASN A 72 11.25 -14.06 -0.40
CA ASN A 72 11.35 -12.81 -1.15
C ASN A 72 10.21 -12.71 -2.18
N ALA A 73 9.17 -11.95 -1.82
CA ALA A 73 7.99 -11.79 -2.65
C ALA A 73 8.30 -11.15 -4.02
N LYS A 74 9.22 -10.20 -4.09
CA LYS A 74 9.60 -9.54 -5.36
C LYS A 74 10.31 -10.48 -6.33
N ALA A 75 11.18 -11.35 -5.81
CA ALA A 75 11.85 -12.35 -6.64
C ALA A 75 10.87 -13.39 -7.18
N ILE A 76 9.92 -13.82 -6.36
CA ILE A 76 8.86 -14.76 -6.76
C ILE A 76 7.92 -14.10 -7.76
N LEU A 77 7.53 -12.84 -7.56
CA LEU A 77 6.77 -12.05 -8.53
C LEU A 77 7.45 -11.94 -9.88
N ALA A 78 8.77 -11.80 -9.93
CA ALA A 78 9.51 -11.71 -11.20
C ALA A 78 9.52 -13.03 -12.00
N LEU A 79 9.19 -14.15 -11.36
CA LEU A 79 9.04 -15.46 -12.01
C LEU A 79 7.59 -15.71 -12.45
N ILE A 80 6.64 -14.88 -12.02
CA ILE A 80 5.22 -15.04 -12.29
C ILE A 80 4.82 -14.03 -13.37
N ASP A 81 4.07 -14.49 -14.36
CA ASP A 81 3.49 -13.59 -15.34
C ASP A 81 2.31 -12.84 -14.71
N ALA A 82 2.50 -11.54 -14.48
CA ALA A 82 1.47 -10.69 -13.87
C ALA A 82 0.25 -10.49 -14.78
N ASP A 83 0.37 -10.76 -16.08
CA ASP A 83 -0.74 -10.66 -17.04
C ASP A 83 -1.69 -11.87 -16.93
N GLU A 84 -1.19 -13.03 -16.48
CA GLU A 84 -2.01 -14.21 -16.22
C GLU A 84 -2.74 -14.14 -14.86
N VAL A 85 -2.31 -13.25 -13.95
CA VAL A 85 -2.89 -13.12 -12.62
C VAL A 85 -4.01 -12.08 -12.61
N THR A 86 -5.24 -12.54 -12.36
CA THR A 86 -6.42 -11.69 -12.25
C THR A 86 -6.82 -11.53 -10.78
N MET A 87 -7.40 -10.37 -10.46
CA MET A 87 -7.93 -10.09 -9.13
C MET A 87 -9.45 -9.99 -9.23
N ASN A 88 -10.14 -10.87 -8.51
CA ASN A 88 -11.59 -10.95 -8.49
C ASN A 88 -12.20 -9.82 -7.66
N GLU A 89 -13.52 -9.63 -7.80
CA GLU A 89 -14.30 -8.67 -7.00
C GLU A 89 -14.20 -8.90 -5.48
N LYS A 90 -13.89 -10.14 -5.07
CA LYS A 90 -13.67 -10.52 -3.67
C LYS A 90 -12.27 -10.19 -3.13
N GLY A 91 -11.37 -9.71 -3.99
CA GLY A 91 -9.96 -9.48 -3.65
C GLY A 91 -9.11 -10.75 -3.61
N GLU A 92 -9.61 -11.86 -4.15
CA GLU A 92 -8.88 -13.11 -4.33
C GLU A 92 -8.13 -13.09 -5.67
N LEU A 93 -6.94 -13.68 -5.71
CA LEU A 93 -6.13 -13.78 -6.92
C LEU A 93 -6.37 -15.14 -7.59
N GLU A 94 -6.75 -15.11 -8.86
CA GLU A 94 -6.86 -16.29 -9.72
C GLU A 94 -5.63 -16.36 -10.64
N GLY A 95 -5.19 -17.58 -10.98
CA GLY A 95 -4.03 -17.81 -11.86
C GLY A 95 -2.67 -17.78 -11.15
N LEU A 96 -2.62 -17.51 -9.83
CA LEU A 96 -1.38 -17.51 -9.07
C LEU A 96 -0.92 -18.94 -8.71
N ASP A 97 -0.16 -19.59 -9.58
CA ASP A 97 0.39 -20.93 -9.33
C ASP A 97 1.73 -20.87 -8.55
N LEU A 98 1.63 -20.78 -7.23
CA LEU A 98 2.79 -20.80 -6.33
C LEU A 98 3.42 -22.21 -6.19
N GLU A 99 2.75 -23.27 -6.63
CA GLU A 99 3.29 -24.63 -6.56
C GLU A 99 4.31 -24.88 -7.68
N ALA A 100 4.01 -24.42 -8.90
CA ALA A 100 4.94 -24.42 -10.00
C ALA A 100 6.22 -23.63 -9.66
N VAL A 101 6.09 -22.42 -9.12
CA VAL A 101 7.24 -21.59 -8.73
C VAL A 101 8.04 -22.22 -7.58
N LYS A 102 7.38 -22.94 -6.66
CA LYS A 102 8.06 -23.74 -5.63
C LYS A 102 8.87 -24.89 -6.22
N ALA A 103 8.38 -25.54 -7.27
CA ALA A 103 9.08 -26.61 -7.95
C ALA A 103 10.31 -26.11 -8.71
N GLU A 104 10.20 -24.95 -9.37
CA GLU A 104 11.29 -24.35 -10.13
C GLU A 104 12.34 -23.66 -9.23
N ALA A 105 11.89 -22.90 -8.23
CA ALA A 105 12.73 -22.10 -7.36
C ALA A 105 12.48 -22.39 -5.86
N PRO A 106 12.72 -23.62 -5.37
CA PRO A 106 12.42 -24.03 -4.00
C PRO A 106 13.17 -23.19 -2.95
N TYR A 107 14.36 -22.71 -3.29
CA TYR A 107 15.19 -21.87 -2.42
C TYR A 107 14.52 -20.54 -2.03
N LEU A 108 13.58 -20.05 -2.83
CA LEU A 108 12.80 -18.83 -2.57
C LEU A 108 11.72 -19.03 -1.51
N PHE A 109 11.41 -20.27 -1.11
CA PHE A 109 10.41 -20.57 -0.11
C PHE A 109 11.04 -21.12 1.16
N ASN A 110 10.36 -20.91 2.28
CA ASN A 110 10.68 -21.59 3.52
C ASN A 110 10.23 -23.04 3.38
N GLU A 111 11.16 -23.97 3.54
CA GLU A 111 10.79 -25.36 3.81
C GLU A 111 9.97 -25.36 5.09
N LYS A 112 8.86 -26.11 5.11
CA LYS A 112 8.16 -26.41 6.35
C LYS A 112 9.12 -27.24 7.20
N GLU A 113 10.00 -26.57 7.94
CA GLU A 113 10.61 -27.16 9.11
C GLU A 113 9.44 -27.42 10.08
N GLU A 114 8.84 -28.61 9.98
CA GLU A 114 8.26 -29.25 11.15
C GLU A 114 9.42 -29.40 12.12
N LYS A 115 9.66 -28.35 12.91
CA LYS A 115 10.56 -28.41 14.03
C LYS A 115 9.98 -29.49 14.91
N THR A 116 10.51 -30.71 14.78
CA THR A 116 10.29 -31.78 15.73
C THR A 116 10.71 -31.18 17.06
N LYS A 117 9.73 -30.73 17.85
CA LYS A 117 9.98 -30.24 19.20
C LYS A 117 10.54 -31.44 19.93
N GLY A 118 11.87 -31.49 20.05
CA GLY A 118 12.53 -32.50 20.86
C GLY A 118 11.85 -32.44 22.21
N THR A 119 11.33 -33.57 22.68
CA THR A 119 10.87 -33.72 24.06
C THR A 119 12.13 -33.64 24.92
N GLY A 120 12.65 -32.42 25.10
CA GLY A 120 13.88 -32.18 25.83
C GLY A 120 13.76 -32.88 27.17
N PHE A 121 14.70 -33.77 27.46
CA PHE A 121 14.80 -34.39 28.77
C PHE A 121 15.01 -33.27 29.79
N GLN A 122 13.92 -32.86 30.47
CA GLN A 122 14.02 -32.03 31.66
C GLN A 122 14.50 -32.93 32.77
N ALA A 123 15.82 -33.05 32.91
CA ALA A 123 16.43 -33.55 34.12
C ALA A 123 15.87 -32.72 35.27
N ALA A 124 15.09 -33.34 36.15
CA ALA A 124 14.52 -32.72 37.34
C ALA A 124 15.64 -32.35 38.32
N TYR A 125 16.39 -31.29 38.00
CA TYR A 125 17.26 -30.63 38.95
C TYR A 125 16.37 -29.83 39.91
N ASN A 126 15.81 -30.53 40.89
CA ASN A 126 15.35 -29.95 42.14
C ASN A 126 16.58 -29.43 42.92
N LYS A 127 17.24 -28.40 42.41
CA LYS A 127 18.18 -27.62 43.19
C LYS A 127 17.35 -26.65 44.02
N LYS A 128 16.88 -27.11 45.18
CA LYS A 128 16.41 -26.21 46.25
C LYS A 128 17.53 -25.20 46.48
N LYS A 129 17.36 -23.99 45.94
CA LYS A 129 18.21 -22.85 46.22
C LYS A 129 17.83 -22.32 47.60
N THR A 130 18.07 -23.12 48.63
CA THR A 130 18.17 -22.61 50.00
C THR A 130 19.54 -21.97 50.09
N THR A 131 19.62 -20.72 49.62
CA THR A 131 20.76 -19.84 49.88
C THR A 131 20.98 -19.83 51.38
N LYS A 132 22.19 -20.20 51.84
CA LYS A 132 22.56 -20.23 53.27
C LYS A 132 22.30 -18.89 54.00
N GLU A 133 22.12 -17.80 53.24
CA GLU A 133 21.64 -16.50 53.72
C GLU A 133 20.28 -16.57 54.44
N ASN A 134 19.40 -17.50 54.06
CA ASN A 134 18.05 -17.57 54.60
C ASN A 134 18.01 -18.15 56.02
N GLU A 135 18.94 -19.04 56.38
CA GLU A 135 19.05 -19.58 57.74
C GLU A 135 19.60 -18.52 58.71
N ILE A 136 20.60 -17.76 58.29
CA ILE A 136 21.19 -16.66 59.08
C ILE A 136 20.16 -15.52 59.25
N ALA A 137 19.40 -15.20 58.21
CA ALA A 137 18.33 -14.21 58.30
C ALA A 137 17.18 -14.68 59.23
N GLN A 138 16.88 -15.97 59.24
CA GLN A 138 15.86 -16.55 60.13
C GLN A 138 16.29 -16.58 61.60
N THR A 139 17.55 -16.90 61.89
CA THR A 139 18.08 -16.86 63.27
C THR A 139 18.13 -15.43 63.81
N PHE A 140 18.52 -14.46 62.99
CA PHE A 140 18.54 -13.05 63.39
C PHE A 140 17.13 -12.49 63.69
N ARG A 141 16.14 -12.78 62.83
CA ARG A 141 14.73 -12.42 63.08
C ARG A 141 14.12 -13.08 64.32
N LYS A 142 14.60 -14.27 64.69
CA LYS A 142 14.17 -14.96 65.91
C LYS A 142 14.76 -14.31 67.16
N ALA A 143 15.99 -13.82 67.08
CA ALA A 143 16.66 -13.11 68.20
C ALA A 143 16.07 -11.72 68.47
N LEU A 144 15.62 -11.01 67.43
CA LEU A 144 14.98 -9.68 67.51
C LEU A 144 13.51 -9.69 67.99
N ARG A 145 12.88 -10.87 68.13
CA ARG A 145 11.50 -11.02 68.61
C ARG A 145 11.43 -11.36 70.11
N ARG A 146 12.37 -10.84 70.90
CA ARG A 146 12.35 -10.94 72.36
C ARG A 146 12.09 -9.57 72.98
#